data_AF-A0A533SKF1-F1
#
_entry.id   AF-A0A533SKF1-F1
#
_cell.length_a   1.000
_cell.length_b   1.000
_cell.length_c   1.000
_cell.angle_alpha   90.00
_cell.angle_beta   90.00
_cell.angle_gamma   90.00
#
_symmetry.space_group_name_H-M   'P 1'
#
loop_
_entity.id
_entity.type
_entity.pdbx_description
1 polymer ?
#
loop_
_entity_poly.entity_id
_entity_poly.type
_entity_poly.pdbx_seq_one_letter_code
_entity_poly.pdbx_strand_id
1 'polypeptide(L)'
;MKYLQRIPALRLGLALGALVFLAYLPTVGYDFCIIDDSQYVRDNPLIKDGINLEALAGAFKVRAGYWIPVTWLSLMADSLYSGIKPWGYHLTNALLHAANALLLYLFFHKATGSKAKSLFVAAIWALHPMRVESVAWITSRKDLLSALFLLLALHSYLGWLKKRAAAGYAALFLFLLLGLMAKPILVAAPLLLLAVDVWPLERISSKEEAKKAVLEKIPLFALSAAFAALTITTQKPAIRAATSSVAERFADLFTSASQYFLLAFWPADVSVTDSESAFRLPLAPALLAALAFCLAVWFFWRGREKRPYLLAGILWFFAALLPVSGVVPVGLNFTANRFTY
;
A
#
# COMPACT_ATOMS: atom_id res chain seq x y z
N MET A 1 28.67 -7.13 -12.05
CA MET A 1 27.49 -6.51 -12.70
C MET A 1 27.23 -6.91 -14.16
N LYS A 2 28.24 -7.23 -15.00
CA LYS A 2 28.03 -7.63 -16.42
C LYS A 2 27.16 -8.90 -16.62
N TYR A 3 27.16 -9.84 -15.69
CA TYR A 3 26.36 -11.07 -15.76
C TYR A 3 24.84 -10.83 -15.71
N LEU A 4 24.36 -9.91 -14.86
CA LEU A 4 22.93 -9.59 -14.75
C LEU A 4 22.34 -8.96 -16.02
N GLN A 5 23.18 -8.34 -16.86
CA GLN A 5 22.71 -7.77 -18.12
C GLN A 5 22.26 -8.86 -19.10
N ARG A 6 22.87 -10.05 -19.07
CA ARG A 6 22.57 -11.19 -19.96
C ARG A 6 21.29 -11.93 -19.58
N ILE A 7 20.87 -11.86 -18.31
CA ILE A 7 19.66 -12.54 -17.84
C ILE A 7 18.43 -11.67 -18.18
N PRO A 8 17.38 -12.23 -18.82
CA PRO A 8 16.12 -11.51 -19.03
C PRO A 8 15.55 -11.00 -17.70
N ALA A 9 15.07 -9.76 -17.66
CA ALA A 9 14.54 -9.17 -16.43
C ALA A 9 13.44 -10.04 -15.81
N LEU A 10 12.53 -10.57 -16.63
CA LEU A 10 11.47 -11.47 -16.17
C LEU A 10 12.01 -12.66 -15.37
N ARG A 11 13.14 -13.26 -15.77
CA ARG A 11 13.73 -14.39 -15.02
C ARG A 11 14.26 -13.95 -13.65
N LEU A 12 14.88 -12.77 -13.57
CA LEU A 12 15.32 -12.22 -12.28
C LEU A 12 14.14 -11.91 -11.36
N GLY A 13 13.07 -11.36 -11.93
CA GLY A 13 11.83 -11.11 -11.20
C GLY A 13 11.19 -12.39 -10.69
N LEU A 14 11.12 -13.44 -11.52
CA LEU A 14 10.56 -14.74 -11.11
C LEU A 14 11.42 -15.39 -10.02
N ALA A 15 12.74 -15.30 -10.12
CA ALA A 15 13.64 -15.77 -9.07
C ALA A 15 13.44 -15.01 -7.75
N LEU A 16 13.26 -13.68 -7.81
CA LEU A 16 12.91 -12.89 -6.63
C LEU A 16 11.56 -13.32 -6.03
N GLY A 17 10.52 -13.47 -6.87
CA GLY A 17 9.21 -13.93 -6.41
C GLY A 17 9.27 -15.29 -5.74
N ALA A 18 10.03 -16.24 -6.30
CA ALA A 18 10.25 -17.56 -5.71
C ALA A 18 10.99 -17.47 -4.36
N LEU A 19 12.03 -16.65 -4.25
CA LEU A 19 12.76 -16.41 -3.00
C LEU A 19 11.83 -15.85 -1.92
N VAL A 20 11.03 -14.84 -2.26
CA VAL A 20 10.07 -14.21 -1.35
C VAL A 20 8.99 -15.21 -0.92
N PHE A 21 8.45 -16.00 -1.84
CA PHE A 21 7.50 -17.05 -1.51
C PHE A 21 8.09 -18.06 -0.51
N LEU A 22 9.31 -18.55 -0.75
CA LEU A 22 9.99 -19.49 0.14
C LEU A 22 10.25 -18.88 1.53
N ALA A 23 10.59 -17.59 1.60
CA ALA A 23 10.80 -16.89 2.87
C ALA A 23 9.52 -16.82 3.72
N TYR A 24 8.34 -16.69 3.08
CA TYR A 24 7.03 -16.61 3.75
C TYR A 24 6.24 -17.93 3.77
N LEU A 25 6.75 -18.99 3.15
CA LEU A 25 6.13 -20.31 3.15
C LEU A 25 5.85 -20.86 4.56
N PRO A 26 6.70 -20.63 5.60
CA PRO A 26 6.39 -21.07 6.96
C PRO A 26 5.04 -20.55 7.49
N THR A 27 4.54 -19.41 6.99
CA THR A 27 3.24 -18.86 7.43
C THR A 27 2.07 -19.79 7.15
N VAL A 28 2.20 -20.70 6.17
CA VAL A 28 1.17 -21.71 5.85
C VAL A 28 0.91 -22.67 7.02
N GLY A 29 1.89 -22.85 7.92
CA GLY A 29 1.75 -23.65 9.13
C GLY A 29 1.22 -22.89 10.35
N TYR A 30 0.95 -21.58 10.23
CA TYR A 30 0.47 -20.78 11.35
C TYR A 30 -1.05 -20.93 11.54
N ASP A 31 -1.51 -20.61 12.75
CA ASP A 31 -2.94 -20.52 13.08
C ASP A 31 -3.45 -19.08 12.90
N PHE A 32 -4.77 -18.89 13.03
CA PHE A 32 -5.40 -17.59 12.97
C PHE A 32 -4.82 -16.60 13.98
N CYS A 33 -4.58 -15.36 13.53
CA CYS A 33 -4.22 -14.26 14.40
C CYS A 33 -5.38 -13.92 15.34
N ILE A 34 -5.08 -13.68 16.62
CA ILE A 34 -6.06 -13.43 17.69
C ILE A 34 -6.82 -12.10 17.55
N ILE A 35 -6.42 -11.21 16.64
CA ILE A 35 -6.95 -9.85 16.54
C ILE A 35 -8.32 -9.84 15.86
N ASP A 36 -8.37 -10.17 14.57
CA ASP A 36 -9.62 -10.10 13.79
C ASP A 36 -9.75 -11.20 12.73
N ASP A 37 -8.81 -12.17 12.64
CA ASP A 37 -8.95 -13.28 11.70
C ASP A 37 -10.18 -14.13 12.02
N SER A 38 -10.55 -14.21 13.30
CA SER A 38 -11.79 -14.86 13.72
C SER A 38 -13.02 -14.15 13.13
N GLN A 39 -13.10 -12.83 13.31
CA GLN A 39 -14.20 -12.01 12.80
C GLN A 39 -14.30 -12.03 11.27
N TYR A 40 -13.17 -12.04 10.56
CA TYR A 40 -13.15 -11.95 9.10
C TYR A 40 -13.29 -13.31 8.41
N VAL A 41 -12.78 -14.39 9.02
CA VAL A 41 -12.68 -15.71 8.41
C VAL A 41 -13.31 -16.77 9.30
N ARG A 42 -12.72 -17.06 10.47
CA ARG A 42 -13.07 -18.25 11.27
C ARG A 42 -14.54 -18.29 11.65
N ASP A 43 -15.15 -17.14 11.95
CA ASP A 43 -16.50 -16.96 12.49
C ASP A 43 -17.43 -16.18 11.56
N ASN A 44 -16.98 -15.84 10.35
CA ASN A 44 -17.75 -15.07 9.40
C ASN A 44 -18.68 -15.96 8.57
N PRO A 45 -20.02 -15.78 8.64
CA PRO A 45 -20.98 -16.53 7.83
C PRO A 45 -20.72 -16.39 6.32
N LEU A 46 -20.20 -15.24 5.90
CA LEU A 46 -19.82 -14.96 4.50
C LEU A 46 -18.81 -15.97 3.95
N ILE A 47 -17.99 -16.55 4.84
CA ILE A 47 -16.92 -17.48 4.50
C ILE A 47 -17.31 -18.91 4.85
N LYS A 48 -17.96 -19.13 6.01
CA LYS A 48 -18.37 -20.45 6.52
C LYS A 48 -19.39 -21.14 5.63
N ASP A 49 -20.41 -20.41 5.17
CA ASP A 49 -21.62 -21.01 4.61
C ASP A 49 -21.49 -21.32 3.10
N GLY A 50 -20.28 -21.17 2.55
CA GLY A 50 -19.97 -21.40 1.15
C GLY A 50 -20.38 -20.24 0.22
N ILE A 51 -19.93 -20.31 -1.03
CA ILE A 51 -20.24 -19.27 -2.02
C ILE A 51 -21.64 -19.49 -2.60
N ASN A 52 -22.54 -18.54 -2.32
CA ASN A 52 -23.85 -18.43 -2.94
C ASN A 52 -24.16 -16.96 -3.30
N LEU A 53 -25.28 -16.70 -3.98
CA LEU A 53 -25.64 -15.35 -4.42
C LEU A 53 -25.79 -14.36 -3.25
N GLU A 54 -26.30 -14.82 -2.10
CA GLU A 54 -26.44 -13.98 -0.91
C GLU A 54 -25.07 -13.63 -0.31
N ALA A 55 -24.15 -14.59 -0.26
CA ALA A 55 -22.77 -14.36 0.18
C ALA A 55 -22.05 -13.40 -0.77
N LEU A 56 -22.20 -13.57 -2.09
CA LEU A 56 -21.63 -12.65 -3.08
C LEU A 56 -22.17 -11.23 -2.93
N ALA A 57 -23.49 -11.07 -2.81
CA ALA A 57 -24.10 -9.76 -2.52
C ALA A 57 -23.64 -9.20 -1.16
N GLY A 58 -23.43 -10.08 -0.18
CA GLY A 58 -22.93 -9.77 1.15
C GLY A 58 -21.52 -9.20 1.16
N ALA A 59 -20.67 -9.57 0.19
CA ALA A 59 -19.32 -9.03 0.04
C ALA A 59 -19.32 -7.54 -0.34
N PHE A 60 -20.37 -7.06 -1.02
CA PHE A 60 -20.55 -5.66 -1.42
C PHE A 60 -21.26 -4.81 -0.37
N LYS A 61 -21.48 -5.33 0.85
CA LYS A 61 -22.01 -4.57 1.99
C LYS A 61 -20.88 -4.07 2.88
N VAL A 62 -21.15 -3.02 3.64
CA VAL A 62 -20.23 -2.52 4.67
C VAL A 62 -20.15 -3.56 5.79
N ARG A 63 -18.94 -4.01 6.12
CA ARG A 63 -18.66 -5.02 7.15
C ARG A 63 -17.40 -4.64 7.92
N ALA A 64 -17.39 -4.86 9.23
CA ALA A 64 -16.29 -4.45 10.11
C ALA A 64 -15.90 -2.96 9.94
N GLY A 65 -16.88 -2.10 9.62
CA GLY A 65 -16.66 -0.67 9.37
C GLY A 65 -16.09 -0.31 7.99
N TYR A 66 -15.88 -1.27 7.09
CA TYR A 66 -15.26 -1.04 5.78
C TYR A 66 -16.12 -1.54 4.63
N TRP A 67 -16.07 -0.82 3.50
CA TRP A 67 -16.54 -1.32 2.21
C TRP A 67 -15.34 -1.80 1.38
N ILE A 68 -15.01 -3.10 1.51
CA ILE A 68 -13.82 -3.72 0.89
C ILE A 68 -14.16 -5.03 0.16
N PRO A 69 -15.07 -4.99 -0.84
CA PRO A 69 -15.58 -6.20 -1.49
C PRO A 69 -14.52 -7.08 -2.13
N VAL A 70 -13.44 -6.52 -2.69
CA VAL A 70 -12.38 -7.32 -3.32
C VAL A 70 -11.64 -8.16 -2.27
N THR A 71 -11.46 -7.63 -1.06
CA THR A 71 -10.88 -8.40 0.05
C THR A 71 -11.79 -9.53 0.48
N TRP A 72 -13.09 -9.26 0.65
CA TRP A 72 -14.07 -10.30 1.01
C TRP A 72 -14.14 -11.41 -0.03
N LEU A 73 -14.25 -11.06 -1.31
CA LEU A 73 -14.28 -12.03 -2.40
C LEU A 73 -12.99 -12.86 -2.47
N SER A 74 -11.83 -12.26 -2.18
CA SER A 74 -10.58 -13.00 -2.12
C SER A 74 -10.53 -14.00 -0.95
N LEU A 75 -11.06 -13.64 0.23
CA LEU A 75 -11.16 -14.57 1.36
C LEU A 75 -12.17 -15.70 1.07
N MET A 76 -13.29 -15.39 0.39
CA MET A 76 -14.26 -16.39 -0.06
C MET A 76 -13.64 -17.36 -1.06
N ALA A 77 -12.80 -16.88 -1.97
CA ALA A 77 -12.13 -17.74 -2.95
C ALA A 77 -11.24 -18.80 -2.27
N ASP A 78 -10.63 -18.48 -1.13
CA ASP A 78 -9.84 -19.46 -0.38
C ASP A 78 -10.69 -20.52 0.30
N SER A 79 -11.88 -20.16 0.80
CA SER A 79 -12.75 -21.14 1.44
C SER A 79 -13.22 -22.25 0.49
N LEU A 80 -13.18 -22.02 -0.82
CA LEU A 80 -13.49 -23.04 -1.83
C LEU A 80 -12.55 -24.24 -1.80
N TYR A 81 -11.27 -24.06 -1.41
CA TYR A 81 -10.29 -25.14 -1.45
C TYR A 81 -9.69 -25.48 -0.07
N SER A 82 -9.65 -24.52 0.86
CA SER A 82 -9.17 -24.76 2.23
C SER A 82 -10.30 -24.88 3.26
N GLY A 83 -11.55 -24.57 2.89
CA GLY A 83 -12.61 -24.31 3.87
C GLY A 83 -12.17 -23.22 4.85
N ILE A 84 -12.51 -23.38 6.12
CA ILE A 84 -12.09 -22.46 7.20
C ILE A 84 -10.69 -22.76 7.76
N LYS A 85 -9.85 -23.53 7.07
CA LYS A 85 -8.50 -23.84 7.59
C LYS A 85 -7.53 -22.70 7.25
N PRO A 86 -6.72 -22.21 8.21
CA PRO A 86 -5.87 -21.01 8.03
C PRO A 86 -4.82 -21.14 6.92
N TRP A 87 -4.34 -22.36 6.66
CA TRP A 87 -3.26 -22.62 5.69
C TRP A 87 -3.54 -22.05 4.29
N GLY A 88 -4.77 -22.11 3.79
CA GLY A 88 -5.12 -21.62 2.45
C GLY A 88 -5.03 -20.10 2.38
N TYR A 89 -5.47 -19.44 3.45
CA TYR A 89 -5.43 -17.99 3.56
C TYR A 89 -3.99 -17.45 3.65
N HIS A 90 -3.13 -18.12 4.42
CA HIS A 90 -1.70 -17.79 4.47
C HIS A 90 -1.01 -18.07 3.13
N LEU A 91 -1.35 -19.17 2.45
CA LEU A 91 -0.80 -19.50 1.14
C LEU A 91 -1.10 -18.39 0.12
N THR A 92 -2.35 -17.95 0.03
CA THR A 92 -2.74 -16.85 -0.86
C THR A 92 -2.01 -15.55 -0.48
N ASN A 93 -1.84 -15.24 0.80
CA ASN A 93 -1.07 -14.07 1.21
C ASN A 93 0.41 -14.15 0.77
N ALA A 94 1.07 -15.28 0.97
CA ALA A 94 2.45 -15.50 0.53
C ALA A 94 2.60 -15.37 -1.00
N LEU A 95 1.64 -15.92 -1.77
CA LEU A 95 1.61 -15.80 -3.23
C LEU A 95 1.39 -14.34 -3.68
N LEU A 96 0.46 -13.62 -3.06
CA LEU A 96 0.22 -12.21 -3.34
C LEU A 96 1.46 -11.37 -3.06
N HIS A 97 2.17 -11.63 -1.96
CA HIS A 97 3.40 -10.92 -1.63
C HIS A 97 4.53 -11.20 -2.64
N ALA A 98 4.70 -12.46 -3.05
CA ALA A 98 5.64 -12.84 -4.10
C ALA A 98 5.32 -12.16 -5.45
N ALA A 99 4.03 -12.10 -5.83
CA ALA A 99 3.58 -11.39 -7.02
C ALA A 99 3.86 -9.88 -6.94
N ASN A 100 3.64 -9.28 -5.78
CA ASN A 100 3.97 -7.87 -5.52
C ASN A 100 5.47 -7.60 -5.67
N ALA A 101 6.33 -8.45 -5.11
CA ALA A 101 7.79 -8.31 -5.25
C ALA A 101 8.25 -8.38 -6.72
N LEU A 102 7.71 -9.34 -7.48
CA LEU A 102 7.93 -9.46 -8.92
C LEU A 102 7.50 -8.19 -9.67
N LEU A 103 6.28 -7.72 -9.44
CA LEU A 103 5.73 -6.55 -10.13
C LEU A 103 6.47 -5.27 -9.77
N LEU A 104 6.89 -5.10 -8.52
CA LEU A 104 7.69 -3.97 -8.06
C LEU A 104 9.05 -3.93 -8.77
N TYR A 105 9.74 -5.08 -8.83
CA TYR A 105 10.98 -5.21 -9.59
C TYR A 105 10.78 -4.82 -11.07
N LEU A 106 9.75 -5.38 -11.72
CA LEU A 106 9.48 -5.12 -13.13
C LEU A 106 9.10 -3.65 -13.37
N PHE A 107 8.39 -3.01 -12.45
CA PHE A 107 8.02 -1.60 -12.56
C PHE A 107 9.28 -0.73 -12.54
N PHE A 108 10.11 -0.85 -11.51
CA PHE A 108 11.34 -0.07 -11.42
C PHE A 108 12.29 -0.36 -12.58
N HIS A 109 12.37 -1.61 -13.04
CA HIS A 109 13.22 -1.94 -14.20
C HIS A 109 12.72 -1.23 -15.46
N LYS A 110 11.42 -1.28 -15.75
CA LYS A 110 10.83 -0.59 -16.91
C LYS A 110 11.00 0.92 -16.82
N ALA A 111 10.86 1.48 -15.63
CA ALA A 111 10.84 2.92 -15.42
C ALA A 111 12.24 3.55 -15.30
N THR A 112 13.24 2.81 -14.80
CA THR A 112 14.62 3.31 -14.59
C THR A 112 15.66 2.68 -15.52
N GLY A 113 15.33 1.60 -16.23
CA GLY A 113 16.25 0.82 -17.06
C GLY A 113 17.26 -0.06 -16.29
N SER A 114 17.47 0.16 -14.99
CA SER A 114 18.55 -0.49 -14.24
C SER A 114 18.11 -1.79 -13.54
N LYS A 115 18.39 -2.95 -14.15
CA LYS A 115 18.09 -4.28 -13.56
C LYS A 115 18.62 -4.45 -12.13
N ALA A 116 19.88 -4.08 -11.87
CA ALA A 116 20.52 -4.33 -10.58
C ALA A 116 19.92 -3.49 -9.45
N LYS A 117 19.80 -2.17 -9.65
CA LYS A 117 19.17 -1.27 -8.66
C LYS A 117 17.71 -1.64 -8.40
N SER A 118 16.94 -1.96 -9.44
CA SER A 118 15.55 -2.38 -9.27
C SER A 118 15.43 -3.69 -8.50
N LEU A 119 16.31 -4.67 -8.76
CA LEU A 119 16.33 -5.93 -8.01
C LEU A 119 16.67 -5.70 -6.55
N PHE A 120 17.68 -4.87 -6.27
CA PHE A 120 18.10 -4.53 -4.91
C PHE A 120 16.97 -3.87 -4.12
N VAL A 121 16.33 -2.84 -4.67
CA VAL A 121 15.22 -2.14 -4.00
C VAL A 121 14.03 -3.07 -3.77
N ALA A 122 13.64 -3.86 -4.77
CA ALA A 122 12.51 -4.79 -4.62
C ALA A 122 12.81 -5.92 -3.62
N ALA A 123 14.05 -6.44 -3.59
CA ALA A 123 14.46 -7.45 -2.63
C ALA A 123 14.49 -6.92 -1.20
N ILE A 124 15.05 -5.73 -0.97
CA ILE A 124 15.05 -5.09 0.35
C ILE A 124 13.61 -4.88 0.82
N TRP A 125 12.74 -4.33 -0.03
CA TRP A 125 11.35 -4.07 0.35
C TRP A 125 10.59 -5.37 0.67
N ALA A 126 10.75 -6.42 -0.14
CA ALA A 126 10.00 -7.67 0.01
C ALA A 126 10.50 -8.54 1.17
N LEU A 127 11.79 -8.50 1.48
CA LEU A 127 12.37 -9.27 2.60
C LEU A 127 12.46 -8.47 3.89
N HIS A 128 11.96 -7.23 3.90
CA HIS A 128 12.00 -6.36 5.08
C HIS A 128 11.09 -6.92 6.20
N PRO A 129 11.54 -6.99 7.47
CA PRO A 129 10.72 -7.49 8.58
C PRO A 129 9.39 -6.77 8.76
N MET A 130 9.29 -5.49 8.38
CA MET A 130 8.02 -4.73 8.40
C MET A 130 6.93 -5.27 7.46
N ARG A 131 7.25 -6.22 6.57
CA ARG A 131 6.25 -6.91 5.72
C ARG A 131 5.58 -8.07 6.43
N VAL A 132 6.16 -8.58 7.52
CA VAL A 132 5.65 -9.76 8.24
C VAL A 132 4.22 -9.54 8.69
N GLU A 133 3.87 -8.37 9.23
CA GLU A 133 2.50 -8.07 9.64
C GLU A 133 1.51 -8.22 8.48
N SER A 134 1.79 -7.63 7.32
CA SER A 134 0.88 -7.69 6.17
C SER A 134 0.78 -9.09 5.53
N VAL A 135 1.81 -9.92 5.65
CA VAL A 135 1.84 -11.25 5.02
C VAL A 135 1.33 -12.35 5.95
N ALA A 136 1.80 -12.37 7.20
CA ALA A 136 1.46 -13.40 8.17
C ALA A 136 0.06 -13.23 8.75
N TRP A 137 -0.47 -12.01 8.85
CA TRP A 137 -1.84 -11.78 9.33
C TRP A 137 -2.85 -11.92 8.17
N ILE A 138 -3.80 -12.86 8.29
CA ILE A 138 -4.73 -13.19 7.20
C ILE A 138 -5.58 -11.97 6.81
N THR A 139 -6.20 -11.25 7.74
CA THR A 139 -7.05 -10.08 7.38
C THR A 139 -6.27 -8.89 6.79
N SER A 140 -4.95 -8.85 7.03
CA SER A 140 -4.06 -7.85 6.42
C SER A 140 -3.89 -8.07 4.90
N ARG A 141 -4.50 -9.12 4.33
CA ARG A 141 -4.67 -9.35 2.89
C ARG A 141 -5.08 -8.12 2.09
N LYS A 142 -5.89 -7.23 2.67
CA LYS A 142 -6.27 -5.95 2.06
C LYS A 142 -5.05 -5.13 1.61
N ASP A 143 -3.93 -5.19 2.33
CA ASP A 143 -2.68 -4.54 1.97
C ASP A 143 -2.07 -5.18 0.72
N LEU A 144 -1.98 -6.51 0.72
CA LEU A 144 -1.39 -7.30 -0.37
C LEU A 144 -2.15 -7.09 -1.68
N LEU A 145 -3.49 -7.10 -1.62
CA LEU A 145 -4.37 -6.86 -2.76
C LEU A 145 -4.28 -5.42 -3.25
N SER A 146 -4.34 -4.44 -2.35
CA SER A 146 -4.25 -3.04 -2.76
C SER A 146 -2.90 -2.70 -3.39
N ALA A 147 -1.80 -3.24 -2.89
CA ALA A 147 -0.48 -3.12 -3.52
C ALA A 147 -0.42 -3.83 -4.88
N LEU A 148 -1.00 -5.02 -5.02
CA LEU A 148 -1.07 -5.75 -6.29
C LEU A 148 -1.74 -4.89 -7.36
N PHE A 149 -2.90 -4.33 -7.03
CA PHE A 149 -3.65 -3.48 -7.93
C PHE A 149 -2.97 -2.14 -8.19
N LEU A 150 -2.30 -1.52 -7.20
CA LEU A 150 -1.48 -0.33 -7.42
C LEU A 150 -0.32 -0.61 -8.38
N LEU A 151 0.37 -1.74 -8.23
CA LEU A 151 1.47 -2.12 -9.11
C LEU A 151 0.98 -2.40 -10.54
N LEU A 152 -0.13 -3.12 -10.70
CA LEU A 152 -0.77 -3.32 -12.01
C LEU A 152 -1.22 -1.99 -12.64
N ALA A 153 -1.75 -1.06 -11.85
CA ALA A 153 -2.06 0.30 -12.26
C ALA A 153 -0.81 1.05 -12.75
N LEU A 154 0.31 0.98 -12.02
CA LEU A 154 1.59 1.59 -12.43
C LEU A 154 2.12 0.99 -13.75
N HIS A 155 2.05 -0.33 -13.93
CA HIS A 155 2.44 -0.96 -15.21
C HIS A 155 1.54 -0.51 -16.36
N SER A 156 0.23 -0.39 -16.11
CA SER A 156 -0.75 0.10 -17.09
C SER A 156 -0.51 1.56 -17.43
N TYR A 157 -0.11 2.37 -16.45
CA TYR A 157 0.28 3.76 -16.62
C TYR A 157 1.49 3.91 -17.55
N LEU A 158 2.55 3.14 -17.34
CA LEU A 158 3.71 3.11 -18.26
C LEU A 158 3.31 2.73 -19.68
N GLY A 159 2.44 1.71 -19.82
CA GLY A 159 1.92 1.26 -21.11
C GLY A 159 1.08 2.34 -21.82
N TRP A 160 0.21 3.01 -21.06
CA TRP A 160 -0.58 4.12 -21.54
C TRP A 160 0.29 5.30 -21.96
N LEU A 161 1.32 5.67 -21.19
CA LEU A 161 2.20 6.77 -21.57
C LEU A 161 2.94 6.51 -22.89
N LYS A 162 3.30 5.25 -23.16
CA LYS A 162 3.98 4.84 -24.40
C LYS A 162 3.07 4.88 -25.63
N LYS A 163 1.83 4.40 -25.51
CA LYS A 163 0.91 4.22 -26.66
C LYS A 163 -0.21 5.26 -26.75
N ARG A 164 -0.51 5.95 -25.65
CA ARG A 164 -1.65 6.85 -25.45
C ARG A 164 -3.02 6.25 -25.82
N ALA A 165 -3.13 4.91 -25.83
CA ALA A 165 -4.35 4.20 -26.16
C ALA A 165 -5.34 4.16 -24.99
N ALA A 166 -6.64 4.34 -25.27
CA ALA A 166 -7.70 4.36 -24.27
C ALA A 166 -7.70 3.10 -23.36
N ALA A 167 -7.44 1.92 -23.94
CA ALA A 167 -7.36 0.66 -23.19
C ALA A 167 -6.33 0.68 -22.05
N GLY A 168 -5.19 1.37 -22.23
CA GLY A 168 -4.17 1.48 -21.18
C GLY A 168 -4.63 2.34 -20.00
N TYR A 169 -5.36 3.42 -20.28
CA TYR A 169 -5.94 4.28 -19.24
C TYR A 169 -7.14 3.60 -18.56
N ALA A 170 -7.97 2.88 -19.32
CA ALA A 170 -9.06 2.07 -18.77
C ALA A 170 -8.54 0.98 -17.81
N ALA A 171 -7.43 0.31 -18.17
CA ALA A 171 -6.78 -0.65 -17.29
C ALA A 171 -6.23 0.01 -16.01
N LEU A 172 -5.57 1.18 -16.12
CA LEU A 172 -5.15 1.97 -14.97
C LEU A 172 -6.33 2.29 -14.04
N PHE A 173 -7.43 2.80 -14.59
CA PHE A 173 -8.62 3.15 -13.83
C PHE A 173 -9.22 1.92 -13.14
N LEU A 174 -9.38 0.82 -13.87
CA LEU A 174 -9.93 -0.44 -13.36
C LEU A 174 -9.09 -0.98 -12.20
N PHE A 175 -7.76 -1.03 -12.34
CA PHE A 175 -6.91 -1.52 -11.27
C PHE A 175 -6.97 -0.62 -10.05
N LEU A 176 -6.99 0.72 -10.20
CA LEU A 176 -7.16 1.60 -9.05
C LEU A 176 -8.52 1.43 -8.37
N LEU A 177 -9.59 1.23 -9.13
CA LEU A 177 -10.91 0.91 -8.58
C LEU A 177 -10.87 -0.40 -7.76
N LEU A 178 -10.29 -1.46 -8.31
CA LEU A 178 -10.16 -2.75 -7.61
C LEU A 178 -9.29 -2.65 -6.35
N GLY A 179 -8.21 -1.87 -6.41
CA GLY A 179 -7.35 -1.63 -5.26
C GLY A 179 -8.04 -0.82 -4.15
N LEU A 180 -8.84 0.20 -4.51
CA LEU A 180 -9.69 0.95 -3.57
C LEU A 180 -10.76 0.06 -2.94
N MET A 181 -11.33 -0.87 -3.71
CA MET A 181 -12.25 -1.91 -3.25
C MET A 181 -11.57 -3.00 -2.39
N ALA A 182 -10.23 -3.05 -2.35
CA ALA A 182 -9.48 -3.93 -1.45
C ALA A 182 -9.11 -3.21 -0.15
N LYS A 183 -8.57 -1.99 -0.26
CA LYS A 183 -8.21 -1.12 0.88
C LYS A 183 -8.36 0.36 0.49
N PRO A 184 -9.11 1.16 1.26
CA PRO A 184 -9.29 2.58 0.97
C PRO A 184 -8.02 3.44 0.97
N ILE A 185 -6.87 2.91 1.44
CA ILE A 185 -5.60 3.65 1.46
C ILE A 185 -5.17 4.15 0.07
N LEU A 186 -5.63 3.51 -1.00
CA LEU A 186 -5.31 3.95 -2.38
C LEU A 186 -5.99 5.26 -2.80
N VAL A 187 -6.73 5.94 -1.93
CA VAL A 187 -7.16 7.33 -2.20
C VAL A 187 -5.97 8.27 -2.42
N ALA A 188 -4.76 7.88 -1.98
CA ALA A 188 -3.52 8.59 -2.27
C ALA A 188 -2.94 8.32 -3.68
N ALA A 189 -3.45 7.33 -4.43
CA ALA A 189 -2.85 6.88 -5.69
C ALA A 189 -2.62 7.99 -6.74
N PRO A 190 -3.50 8.99 -6.93
CA PRO A 190 -3.23 10.10 -7.84
C PRO A 190 -1.97 10.89 -7.47
N LEU A 191 -1.71 11.08 -6.17
CA LEU A 191 -0.51 11.74 -5.66
C LEU A 191 0.73 10.88 -5.89
N LEU A 192 0.61 9.56 -5.70
CA LEU A 192 1.68 8.60 -6.00
C LEU A 192 2.06 8.61 -7.49
N LEU A 193 1.07 8.70 -8.38
CA LEU A 193 1.32 8.82 -9.82
C LEU A 193 2.02 10.14 -10.18
N LEU A 194 1.70 11.25 -9.50
CA LEU A 194 2.42 12.51 -9.68
C LEU A 194 3.87 12.41 -9.16
N ALA A 195 4.11 11.69 -8.06
CA ALA A 195 5.48 11.42 -7.61
C ALA A 195 6.26 10.61 -8.66
N VAL A 196 5.61 9.62 -9.30
CA VAL A 196 6.19 8.84 -10.41
C VAL A 196 6.47 9.69 -11.65
N ASP A 197 5.61 10.67 -11.95
CA ASP A 197 5.85 11.65 -13.01
C ASP A 197 7.07 12.53 -12.72
N VAL A 198 7.34 12.87 -11.45
CA VAL A 198 8.57 13.57 -11.05
C VAL A 198 9.78 12.66 -11.22
N TRP A 199 9.73 11.45 -10.66
CA TRP A 199 10.74 10.41 -10.87
C TRP A 199 10.12 9.05 -10.60
N PRO A 200 10.38 8.02 -11.42
CA PRO A 200 11.45 7.94 -12.43
C PRO A 200 11.13 8.45 -13.83
N LEU A 201 9.91 8.96 -14.09
CA LEU A 201 9.52 9.32 -15.46
C LEU A 201 9.99 10.70 -15.92
N GLU A 202 10.36 11.58 -14.99
CA GLU A 202 10.92 12.91 -15.28
C GLU A 202 10.07 13.73 -16.27
N ARG A 203 8.75 13.61 -16.16
CA ARG A 203 7.76 14.24 -17.05
C ARG A 203 7.43 15.68 -16.68
N ILE A 204 7.88 16.15 -15.53
CA ILE A 204 7.52 17.46 -14.98
C ILE A 204 8.78 18.33 -14.90
N SER A 205 9.10 19.04 -15.98
CA SER A 205 10.18 20.03 -16.04
C SER A 205 9.64 21.47 -16.07
N SER A 206 8.39 21.66 -16.50
CA SER A 206 7.73 22.97 -16.63
C SER A 206 6.35 23.03 -15.96
N LYS A 207 5.81 24.25 -15.81
CA LYS A 207 4.45 24.47 -15.28
C LYS A 207 3.37 23.86 -16.19
N GLU A 208 3.54 23.93 -17.51
CA GLU A 208 2.57 23.37 -18.46
C GLU A 208 2.56 21.84 -18.42
N GLU A 209 3.72 21.21 -18.25
CA GLU A 209 3.81 19.76 -18.07
C GLU A 209 3.21 19.32 -16.73
N ALA A 210 3.44 20.08 -15.65
CA ALA A 210 2.79 19.83 -14.36
C ALA A 210 1.27 19.92 -14.48
N LYS A 211 0.76 20.96 -15.15
CA LYS A 211 -0.67 21.15 -15.41
C LYS A 211 -1.23 19.98 -16.21
N LYS A 212 -0.58 19.59 -17.31
CA LYS A 212 -0.99 18.42 -18.11
C LYS A 212 -0.98 17.14 -17.28
N ALA A 213 0.06 16.92 -16.48
CA ALA A 213 0.15 15.76 -15.60
C ALA A 213 -1.03 15.73 -14.62
N VAL A 214 -1.40 16.85 -14.00
CA VAL A 214 -2.57 16.93 -13.09
C VAL A 214 -3.88 16.70 -13.83
N LEU A 215 -4.08 17.31 -15.00
CA LEU A 215 -5.29 17.14 -15.81
C LEU A 215 -5.51 15.66 -16.18
N GLU A 216 -4.45 14.93 -16.52
CA GLU A 216 -4.48 13.49 -16.80
C GLU A 216 -4.98 12.65 -15.60
N LYS A 217 -4.93 13.15 -14.36
CA LYS A 217 -5.35 12.43 -13.13
C LYS A 217 -6.69 12.90 -12.58
N ILE A 218 -7.37 13.89 -13.19
CA ILE A 218 -8.67 14.37 -12.70
C ILE A 218 -9.68 13.21 -12.48
N PRO A 219 -9.85 12.24 -13.41
CA PRO A 219 -10.74 11.09 -13.16
C PRO A 219 -10.33 10.25 -11.94
N LEU A 220 -9.02 10.14 -11.66
CA LEU A 220 -8.49 9.38 -10.54
C LEU A 220 -8.64 10.13 -9.21
N PHE A 221 -8.53 11.46 -9.24
CA PHE A 221 -8.86 12.32 -8.09
C PHE A 221 -10.35 12.24 -7.76
N ALA A 222 -11.23 12.28 -8.76
CA ALA A 222 -12.66 12.10 -8.56
C ALA A 222 -13.00 10.73 -7.95
N LEU A 223 -12.38 9.66 -8.46
CA LEU A 223 -12.49 8.32 -7.89
C LEU A 223 -12.00 8.26 -6.42
N SER A 224 -10.85 8.88 -6.13
CA SER A 224 -10.29 8.94 -4.79
C SER A 224 -11.18 9.73 -3.83
N ALA A 225 -11.76 10.85 -4.28
CA ALA A 225 -12.69 11.66 -3.48
C ALA A 225 -13.97 10.87 -3.14
N ALA A 226 -14.52 10.12 -4.09
CA ALA A 226 -15.70 9.27 -3.86
C ALA A 226 -15.43 8.20 -2.80
N PHE A 227 -14.29 7.50 -2.88
CA PHE A 227 -13.91 6.49 -1.88
C PHE A 227 -13.51 7.09 -0.52
N ALA A 228 -12.90 8.28 -0.51
CA ALA A 228 -12.64 9.00 0.72
C ALA A 228 -13.95 9.36 1.43
N ALA A 229 -14.94 9.89 0.69
CA ALA A 229 -16.27 10.18 1.23
C ALA A 229 -16.95 8.91 1.77
N LEU A 230 -16.92 7.80 1.01
CA LEU A 230 -17.46 6.51 1.46
C LEU A 230 -16.77 5.99 2.73
N THR A 231 -15.45 6.15 2.83
CA THR A 231 -14.70 5.73 4.01
C THR A 231 -15.08 6.59 5.22
N ILE A 232 -15.18 7.90 5.05
CA ILE A 232 -15.62 8.82 6.11
C ILE A 232 -17.04 8.48 6.57
N THR A 233 -17.96 8.14 5.67
CA THR A 233 -19.33 7.78 6.07
C THR A 233 -19.40 6.46 6.83
N THR A 234 -18.65 5.45 6.40
CA THR A 234 -18.60 4.14 7.06
C THR A 234 -17.85 4.16 8.39
N GLN A 235 -16.95 5.12 8.58
CA GLN A 235 -16.10 5.26 9.78
C GLN A 235 -16.58 6.36 10.74
N LYS A 236 -17.77 6.95 10.52
CA LYS A 236 -18.36 7.96 11.43
C LYS A 236 -18.31 7.56 12.91
N PRO A 237 -18.58 6.31 13.32
CA PRO A 237 -18.49 5.92 14.73
C PRO A 237 -17.07 6.08 15.30
N ALA A 238 -16.05 5.62 14.58
CA ALA A 238 -14.65 5.76 14.99
C ALA A 238 -14.23 7.24 15.04
N ILE A 239 -14.63 8.02 14.03
CA ILE A 239 -14.32 9.45 13.97
C ILE A 239 -14.94 10.22 15.15
N ARG A 240 -16.17 9.86 15.55
CA ARG A 240 -16.86 10.48 16.70
C ARG A 240 -16.28 10.04 18.05
N ALA A 241 -15.74 8.83 18.14
CA ALA A 241 -15.09 8.32 19.33
C ALA A 241 -13.69 8.91 19.56
N ALA A 242 -13.11 9.58 18.55
CA ALA A 242 -11.79 10.18 18.67
C ALA A 242 -11.77 11.33 19.69
N THR A 243 -10.94 11.18 20.72
CA THR A 243 -10.78 12.16 21.82
C THR A 243 -9.69 13.19 21.56
N SER A 244 -8.74 12.88 20.66
CA SER A 244 -7.62 13.77 20.32
C SER A 244 -8.07 15.02 19.56
N SER A 245 -7.48 16.16 19.91
CA SER A 245 -7.63 17.42 19.18
C SER A 245 -7.10 17.32 17.74
N VAL A 246 -7.43 18.29 16.89
CA VAL A 246 -6.87 18.37 15.52
C VAL A 246 -5.36 18.56 15.56
N ALA A 247 -4.85 19.38 16.49
CA ALA A 247 -3.42 19.63 16.64
C ALA A 247 -2.63 18.37 17.02
N GLU A 248 -3.14 17.57 17.96
CA GLU A 248 -2.55 16.28 18.34
C GLU A 248 -2.56 15.30 17.17
N ARG A 249 -3.64 15.27 16.37
CA ARG A 249 -3.71 14.41 15.18
C ARG A 249 -2.71 14.80 14.09
N PHE A 250 -2.41 16.09 13.95
CA PHE A 250 -1.31 16.54 13.09
C PHE A 250 0.06 16.16 13.67
N ALA A 251 0.22 16.20 14.99
CA ALA A 251 1.44 15.74 15.65
C ALA A 251 1.66 14.23 15.46
N ASP A 252 0.59 13.44 15.46
CA ASP A 252 0.62 11.99 15.22
C ASP A 252 1.17 11.66 13.82
N LEU A 253 0.83 12.43 12.78
CA LEU A 253 1.38 12.23 11.43
C LEU A 253 2.92 12.26 11.44
N PHE A 254 3.51 13.27 12.08
CA PHE A 254 4.97 13.42 12.12
C PHE A 254 5.64 12.46 13.10
N THR A 255 4.92 12.06 14.14
CA THR A 255 5.33 10.97 15.03
C THR A 255 5.45 9.65 14.24
N SER A 256 4.37 9.24 13.57
CA SER A 256 4.34 8.00 12.79
C SER A 256 5.35 8.03 11.66
N ALA A 257 5.48 9.15 10.95
CA ALA A 257 6.50 9.32 9.91
C ALA A 257 7.93 9.11 10.44
N SER A 258 8.24 9.67 11.61
CA SER A 258 9.57 9.53 12.24
C SER A 258 9.82 8.10 12.70
N GLN A 259 8.82 7.45 13.30
CA GLN A 259 8.89 6.05 13.71
C GLN A 259 9.13 5.12 12.51
N TYR A 260 8.36 5.27 11.42
CA TYR A 260 8.56 4.45 10.24
C TYR A 260 9.91 4.70 9.57
N PHE A 261 10.42 5.93 9.61
CA PHE A 261 11.78 6.20 9.12
C PHE A 261 12.83 5.43 9.92
N LEU A 262 12.72 5.38 11.26
CA LEU A 262 13.64 4.61 12.10
C LEU A 262 13.49 3.11 11.87
N LEU A 263 12.25 2.60 11.83
CA LEU A 263 11.96 1.18 11.61
C LEU A 263 12.41 0.69 10.22
N ALA A 264 12.50 1.57 9.22
CA ALA A 264 13.06 1.24 7.92
C ALA A 264 14.55 0.90 7.95
N PHE A 265 15.30 1.33 8.97
CA PHE A 265 16.72 0.99 9.16
C PHE A 265 16.93 -0.03 10.28
N TRP A 266 16.09 0.00 11.32
CA TRP A 266 16.20 -0.87 12.48
C TRP A 266 14.82 -1.41 12.89
N PRO A 267 14.30 -2.46 12.21
CA PRO A 267 13.00 -3.05 12.51
C PRO A 267 13.09 -4.03 13.69
N ALA A 268 13.47 -3.55 14.86
CA ALA A 268 13.41 -4.31 16.12
C ALA A 268 12.02 -4.16 16.79
N ASP A 269 11.64 -5.14 17.60
CA ASP A 269 10.42 -5.14 18.42
C ASP A 269 9.14 -4.85 17.62
N VAL A 270 9.02 -5.48 16.46
CA VAL A 270 7.89 -5.33 15.54
C VAL A 270 6.78 -6.31 15.96
N SER A 271 5.88 -5.91 16.86
CA SER A 271 4.67 -6.67 17.19
C SER A 271 3.40 -6.06 16.56
N VAL A 272 2.41 -6.92 16.30
CA VAL A 272 1.08 -6.49 15.81
C VAL A 272 0.26 -5.80 16.92
N THR A 273 0.54 -6.13 18.19
CA THR A 273 -0.16 -5.60 19.37
C THR A 273 0.50 -4.38 19.99
N ASP A 274 1.65 -3.93 19.47
CA ASP A 274 2.47 -2.89 20.09
C ASP A 274 1.94 -1.46 19.86
N SER A 275 0.62 -1.27 19.80
CA SER A 275 0.01 0.07 19.79
C SER A 275 0.35 0.88 21.04
N GLU A 276 0.78 0.23 22.14
CA GLU A 276 1.26 0.88 23.36
C GLU A 276 2.73 1.32 23.29
N SER A 277 3.56 0.74 22.40
CA SER A 277 4.97 1.12 22.24
C SER A 277 5.16 2.42 21.42
N ALA A 278 4.08 2.87 20.76
CA ALA A 278 4.10 4.05 19.93
C ALA A 278 4.23 5.32 20.80
N PHE A 279 5.46 5.78 21.01
CA PHE A 279 5.68 7.05 21.70
C PHE A 279 5.09 8.20 20.89
N ARG A 280 4.01 8.81 21.37
CA ARG A 280 3.47 10.06 20.81
C ARG A 280 4.43 11.20 21.11
N LEU A 281 4.95 11.86 20.08
CA LEU A 281 5.75 13.05 20.29
C LEU A 281 4.88 14.14 20.94
N PRO A 282 5.38 14.82 21.98
CA PRO A 282 4.75 16.06 22.44
C PRO A 282 4.65 17.07 21.29
N LEU A 283 3.73 18.03 21.40
CA LEU A 283 3.42 18.96 20.32
C LEU A 283 4.66 19.70 19.78
N ALA A 284 5.56 20.16 20.65
CA ALA A 284 6.76 20.91 20.24
C ALA A 284 7.73 20.07 19.36
N PRO A 285 8.17 18.86 19.78
CA PRO A 285 8.92 17.96 18.90
C PRO A 285 8.21 17.61 17.59
N ALA A 286 6.87 17.46 17.61
CA ALA A 286 6.12 17.18 16.39
C ALA A 286 6.13 18.37 15.41
N LEU A 287 6.03 19.61 15.91
CA LEU A 287 6.17 20.83 15.11
C LEU A 287 7.59 20.97 14.55
N LEU A 288 8.62 20.59 15.30
CA LEU A 288 10.01 20.55 14.81
C LEU A 288 10.17 19.52 13.69
N ALA A 289 9.57 18.32 13.83
CA ALA A 289 9.56 17.31 12.77
C ALA A 289 8.82 17.80 11.51
N ALA A 290 7.70 18.53 11.69
CA ALA A 290 6.98 19.16 10.60
C ALA A 290 7.81 20.21 9.86
N LEU A 291 8.51 21.07 10.61
CA LEU A 291 9.42 22.06 10.05
C LEU A 291 10.58 21.37 9.31
N ALA A 292 11.19 20.36 9.91
CA ALA A 292 12.26 19.57 9.29
C ALA A 292 11.80 18.93 7.97
N PHE A 293 10.57 18.42 7.93
CA PHE A 293 9.96 17.91 6.70
C PHE A 293 9.80 19.01 5.64
N CYS A 294 9.21 20.16 5.97
CA CYS A 294 9.06 21.28 5.04
C CYS A 294 10.41 21.75 4.49
N LEU A 295 11.43 21.83 5.35
CA LEU A 295 12.79 22.17 4.96
C LEU A 295 13.41 21.09 4.04
N ALA A 296 13.19 19.80 4.34
CA ALA A 296 13.64 18.70 3.50
C ALA A 296 12.98 18.72 2.10
N VAL A 297 11.66 18.93 2.03
CA VAL A 297 10.94 19.10 0.75
C VAL A 297 11.49 20.29 -0.02
N TRP A 298 11.67 21.43 0.63
CA TRP A 298 12.23 22.62 -0.01
C TRP A 298 13.66 22.39 -0.53
N PHE A 299 14.51 21.75 0.28
CA PHE A 299 15.88 21.43 -0.08
C PHE A 299 15.93 20.44 -1.27
N PHE A 300 15.14 19.38 -1.24
CA PHE A 300 15.04 18.41 -2.34
C PHE A 300 14.43 19.03 -3.59
N TRP A 301 13.47 19.95 -3.44
CA TRP A 301 12.93 20.72 -4.55
C TRP A 301 14.01 21.57 -5.23
N ARG A 302 14.89 22.21 -4.47
CA ARG A 302 16.04 22.97 -5.03
C ARG A 302 17.05 22.06 -5.74
N GLY A 303 17.25 20.84 -5.25
CA GLY A 303 18.17 19.85 -5.84
C GLY A 303 17.57 18.94 -6.92
N ARG A 304 16.31 19.14 -7.30
CA ARG A 304 15.55 18.17 -8.11
C ARG A 304 16.12 17.89 -9.50
N GLU A 305 16.86 18.83 -10.09
CA GLU A 305 17.48 18.64 -11.41
C GLU A 305 18.59 17.58 -11.38
N LYS A 306 19.31 17.45 -10.25
CA LYS A 306 20.41 16.48 -10.10
C LYS A 306 19.97 15.19 -9.41
N ARG A 307 18.98 15.28 -8.52
CA ARG A 307 18.54 14.16 -7.66
C ARG A 307 17.02 14.12 -7.51
N PRO A 308 16.25 13.98 -8.62
CA PRO A 308 14.78 14.03 -8.58
C PRO A 308 14.18 12.89 -7.75
N TYR A 309 14.89 11.77 -7.62
CA TYR A 309 14.49 10.62 -6.80
C TYR A 309 14.32 10.94 -5.30
N LEU A 310 15.04 11.93 -4.75
CA LEU A 310 14.88 12.33 -3.34
C LEU A 310 13.53 13.04 -3.12
N LEU A 311 13.17 13.94 -4.04
CA LEU A 311 11.88 14.62 -4.01
C LEU A 311 10.72 13.65 -4.24
N ALA A 312 10.83 12.78 -5.25
CA ALA A 312 9.79 11.78 -5.50
C ALA A 312 9.63 10.82 -4.32
N GLY A 313 10.73 10.38 -3.70
CA GLY A 313 10.70 9.49 -2.54
C GLY A 313 10.02 10.11 -1.33
N ILE A 314 10.34 11.37 -1.00
CA ILE A 314 9.69 12.04 0.14
C ILE A 314 8.21 12.33 -0.13
N LEU A 315 7.85 12.71 -1.35
CA LEU A 315 6.46 12.91 -1.75
C LEU A 315 5.67 11.61 -1.70
N TRP A 316 6.25 10.51 -2.20
CA TRP A 316 5.65 9.18 -2.14
C TRP A 316 5.38 8.75 -0.70
N PHE A 317 6.38 8.89 0.18
CA PHE A 317 6.29 8.46 1.57
C PHE A 317 5.13 9.16 2.31
N PHE A 318 5.07 10.49 2.24
CA PHE A 318 4.00 11.24 2.92
C PHE A 318 2.64 11.08 2.24
N ALA A 319 2.59 10.98 0.91
CA ALA A 319 1.32 10.74 0.21
C ALA A 319 0.73 9.37 0.58
N ALA A 320 1.55 8.31 0.63
CA ALA A 320 1.12 6.97 1.00
C ALA A 320 0.68 6.90 2.48
N LEU A 321 1.35 7.67 3.35
CA LEU A 321 1.05 7.70 4.79
C LEU A 321 -0.21 8.51 5.12
N LEU A 322 -0.54 9.54 4.34
CA LEU A 322 -1.61 10.50 4.63
C LEU A 322 -2.95 9.84 5.04
N PRO A 323 -3.48 8.82 4.34
CA PRO A 323 -4.78 8.25 4.67
C PRO A 323 -4.82 7.47 6.00
N VAL A 324 -3.67 7.08 6.53
CA VAL A 324 -3.51 6.28 7.76
C VAL A 324 -2.68 7.00 8.82
N SER A 325 -2.49 8.31 8.65
CA SER A 325 -1.65 9.16 9.50
C SER A 325 -2.26 9.51 10.86
N GLY A 326 -3.52 9.17 11.10
CA GLY A 326 -4.27 9.60 12.29
C GLY A 326 -4.92 11.00 12.17
N VAL A 327 -4.58 11.79 11.14
CA VAL A 327 -5.21 13.10 10.88
C VAL A 327 -6.72 12.99 10.77
N VAL A 328 -7.18 12.01 9.98
CA VAL A 328 -8.56 11.54 10.00
C VAL A 328 -8.56 10.22 10.79
N PRO A 329 -9.16 10.19 11.99
CA PRO A 329 -9.11 9.02 12.86
C PRO A 329 -10.02 7.93 12.31
N VAL A 330 -9.45 7.08 11.45
CA VAL A 330 -10.10 5.93 10.81
C VAL A 330 -9.44 4.67 11.34
N GLY A 331 -10.22 3.77 11.93
CA GLY A 331 -9.70 2.58 12.59
C GLY A 331 -9.10 2.83 13.97
N LEU A 332 -8.42 1.80 14.51
CA LEU A 332 -7.99 1.76 15.91
C LEU A 332 -6.59 2.34 16.17
N ASN A 333 -5.72 2.40 15.16
CA ASN A 333 -4.30 2.69 15.34
C ASN A 333 -3.86 3.90 14.51
N PHE A 334 -3.09 4.81 15.12
CA PHE A 334 -2.40 5.90 14.39
C PHE A 334 -1.02 5.47 13.85
N THR A 335 -0.51 4.31 14.30
CA THR A 335 0.69 3.67 13.76
C THR A 335 0.54 2.14 13.71
N ALA A 336 1.05 1.51 12.66
CA ALA A 336 1.12 0.07 12.48
C ALA A 336 2.07 -0.28 11.32
N ASN A 337 2.83 -1.37 11.39
CA ASN A 337 3.83 -1.67 10.35
C ASN A 337 3.17 -1.98 9.01
N ARG A 338 1.97 -2.57 9.03
CA ARG A 338 1.11 -2.76 7.85
C ARG A 338 0.75 -1.49 7.07
N PHE A 339 0.92 -0.29 7.66
CA PHE A 339 0.72 0.98 6.96
C PHE A 339 1.91 1.36 6.07
N THR A 340 3.05 0.69 6.22
CA THR A 340 4.25 0.90 5.41
C THR A 340 4.36 -0.02 4.20
N TYR A 341 3.43 -0.96 4.05
CA TYR A 341 3.37 -1.93 2.96
C TYR A 341 3.02 -1.22 1.65
#